data_AF-A0AAW1BBM5-F1
#
_entry.id   AF-A0AAW1BBM5-F1
#
_cell.length_a   1.000
_cell.length_b   1.000
_cell.length_c   1.000
_cell.angle_alpha   90.00
_cell.angle_beta   90.00
_cell.angle_gamma   90.00
#
_symmetry.space_group_name_H-M   'P 1'
#
loop_
_entity.id
_entity.type
_entity.pdbx_description
1 polymer ?
#
loop_
_entity_poly.entity_id
_entity_poly.type
_entity_poly.pdbx_seq_one_letter_code
_entity_poly.pdbx_strand_id
1 'polypeptide(L)'
;FDGQPEKLAYFLTQVSNYLEKYGDRYPNDESKVNVISANLAGDAVERLVLLYDEAAPELHDVDAFMQELWNQFDDPAKARKADARIKQRKRP
;
A
#
# COMPACT_ATOMS: atom_id res chain seq x y z
N PHE A 1 -8.82 1.83 -0.35
CA PHE A 1 -7.93 2.12 -1.48
C PHE A 1 -8.45 1.41 -2.70
N ASP A 2 -8.73 2.14 -3.77
CA ASP A 2 -9.42 1.64 -4.96
C ASP A 2 -8.48 1.21 -6.10
N GLY A 3 -7.16 1.21 -5.87
CA GLY A 3 -6.15 0.91 -6.88
C GLY A 3 -5.63 2.14 -7.64
N GLN A 4 -6.18 3.34 -7.41
CA GLN A 4 -5.69 4.54 -8.10
C GLN A 4 -4.28 4.95 -7.63
N PRO A 5 -3.27 5.02 -8.51
CA PRO A 5 -1.88 5.36 -8.14
C PRO A 5 -1.77 6.69 -7.37
N GLU A 6 -2.69 7.63 -7.61
CA GLU A 6 -2.75 8.89 -6.88
C GLU A 6 -3.15 8.83 -5.43
N LYS A 7 -3.82 7.77 -5.01
CA LYS A 7 -4.23 7.59 -3.62
C LYS A 7 -3.27 6.69 -2.85
N LEU A 8 -2.35 6.00 -3.55
CA LEU A 8 -1.48 4.98 -2.95
C LEU A 8 -0.61 5.51 -1.81
N ALA A 9 0.17 6.57 -2.07
CA ALA A 9 1.08 7.12 -1.06
C ALA A 9 0.32 7.60 0.20
N TYR A 10 -0.86 8.21 0.01
CA TYR A 10 -1.71 8.62 1.13
C TYR A 10 -2.24 7.41 1.89
N PHE A 11 -2.72 6.38 1.18
CA PHE A 11 -3.21 5.16 1.80
C PHE A 11 -2.13 4.44 2.62
N LEU A 12 -0.95 4.22 2.06
CA LEU A 12 0.15 3.57 2.78
C LEU A 12 0.60 4.38 4.00
N THR A 13 0.63 5.71 3.90
CA THR A 13 0.91 6.57 5.06
C THR A 13 -0.13 6.38 6.17
N GLN A 14 -1.42 6.27 5.81
CA GLN A 14 -2.48 5.99 6.80
C GLN A 14 -2.31 4.62 7.44
N VAL A 15 -1.97 3.59 6.64
CA VAL A 15 -1.70 2.24 7.13
C VAL A 15 -0.52 2.24 8.11
N SER A 16 0.62 2.83 7.74
CA SER A 16 1.79 2.93 8.61
C SER A 16 1.47 3.63 9.93
N ASN A 17 0.79 4.79 9.90
CA ASN A 17 0.38 5.50 11.12
C ASN A 17 -0.59 4.67 11.99
N TYR A 18 -1.48 3.91 11.35
CA TYR A 18 -2.43 3.05 12.07
C TYR A 18 -1.70 1.88 12.76
N LEU A 19 -0.80 1.21 12.05
CA LEU A 19 -0.02 0.09 12.58
C LEU A 19 0.98 0.55 13.66
N GLU A 20 1.57 1.74 13.53
CA GLU A 20 2.41 2.29 14.59
C GLU A 20 1.63 2.48 15.90
N LYS A 21 0.36 2.90 15.79
CA LYS A 21 -0.47 3.19 16.97
C LYS A 21 -1.20 1.97 17.54
N TYR A 22 -1.57 1.01 16.68
CA TYR A 22 -2.48 -0.07 17.03
C TYR A 22 -1.97 -1.46 16.61
N GLY A 23 -0.82 -1.55 15.95
CA GLY A 23 -0.25 -2.79 15.41
C GLY A 23 -0.05 -3.87 16.48
N ASP A 24 0.36 -3.49 17.68
CA ASP A 24 0.57 -4.39 18.83
C ASP A 24 -0.73 -5.05 19.35
N ARG A 25 -1.90 -4.57 18.91
CA ARG A 25 -3.20 -5.16 19.28
C ARG A 25 -3.54 -6.39 18.44
N TYR A 26 -2.82 -6.62 17.34
CA TYR A 26 -3.05 -7.74 16.45
C TYR A 26 -2.15 -8.92 16.85
N PRO A 27 -2.69 -10.15 16.87
CA PRO A 27 -1.94 -11.31 17.34
C PRO A 27 -0.81 -11.75 16.39
N ASN A 28 -0.91 -11.40 15.10
CA ASN A 28 0.08 -11.73 14.07
C ASN A 28 -0.07 -10.79 12.85
N ASP A 29 0.86 -10.91 11.90
CA ASP A 29 0.88 -10.07 10.70
C ASP A 29 -0.27 -10.37 9.74
N GLU A 30 -0.68 -11.63 9.61
CA GLU A 30 -1.88 -12.01 8.86
C GLU A 30 -3.13 -11.25 9.34
N SER A 31 -3.28 -11.06 10.65
CA SER A 31 -4.39 -10.27 11.22
C SER A 31 -4.29 -8.78 10.85
N LYS A 32 -3.08 -8.24 10.73
CA LYS A 32 -2.85 -6.87 10.25
C LYS A 32 -3.19 -6.76 8.77
N VAL A 33 -2.73 -7.72 7.95
CA VAL A 33 -3.06 -7.83 6.53
C VAL A 33 -4.57 -7.87 6.34
N ASN A 34 -5.30 -8.68 7.11
CA ASN A 34 -6.76 -8.75 7.04
C ASN A 34 -7.45 -7.40 7.26
N VAL A 35 -6.96 -6.58 8.20
CA VAL A 35 -7.54 -5.24 8.44
C VAL A 35 -7.19 -4.25 7.34
N ILE A 36 -5.98 -4.32 6.77
CA ILE A 36 -5.61 -3.49 5.61
C ILE A 36 -6.47 -3.88 4.40
N SER A 37 -6.59 -5.18 4.13
CA SER A 37 -7.39 -5.78 3.05
C SER A 37 -8.86 -5.39 3.13
N ALA A 38 -9.43 -5.31 4.32
CA ALA A 38 -10.82 -4.84 4.53
C ALA A 38 -11.06 -3.39 4.07
N ASN A 39 -10.00 -2.60 3.87
CA ASN A 39 -10.06 -1.23 3.37
C ASN A 39 -9.74 -1.11 1.88
N LEU A 40 -9.56 -2.23 1.15
CA LEU A 40 -9.38 -2.24 -0.30
C LEU A 40 -10.72 -2.21 -1.02
N ALA A 41 -10.72 -1.64 -2.22
CA ALA A 41 -11.87 -1.56 -3.13
C ALA A 41 -11.37 -1.59 -4.59
N GLY A 42 -12.29 -1.68 -5.55
CA GLY A 42 -11.97 -1.58 -6.98
C GLY A 42 -10.84 -2.53 -7.42
N ASP A 43 -9.93 -2.03 -8.25
CA ASP A 43 -8.81 -2.79 -8.81
C ASP A 43 -7.87 -3.36 -7.72
N ALA A 44 -7.82 -2.72 -6.53
CA ALA A 44 -7.05 -3.24 -5.41
C ALA A 44 -7.62 -4.53 -4.81
N VAL A 45 -8.95 -4.73 -4.88
CA VAL A 45 -9.58 -6.01 -4.47
C VAL A 45 -9.29 -7.10 -5.49
N GLU A 46 -9.26 -6.79 -6.78
CA GLU A 46 -8.89 -7.76 -7.80
C GLU A 46 -7.48 -8.29 -7.59
N ARG A 47 -6.52 -7.41 -7.25
CA ARG A 47 -5.17 -7.84 -6.87
C ARG A 47 -5.17 -8.70 -5.60
N LEU A 48 -5.95 -8.33 -4.59
CA LEU A 48 -6.08 -9.12 -3.36
C LEU A 48 -6.60 -10.54 -3.63
N VAL A 49 -7.59 -10.70 -4.51
CA VAL A 49 -8.12 -12.02 -4.90
C VAL A 49 -7.03 -12.90 -5.51
N LEU A 50 -6.20 -12.34 -6.39
CA LEU A 50 -5.07 -13.08 -6.99
C LEU A 50 -4.06 -13.57 -5.95
N LEU A 51 -3.74 -12.73 -4.94
CA LEU A 51 -2.84 -13.15 -3.85
C LEU A 51 -3.43 -14.33 -3.06
N TYR A 52 -4.74 -14.36 -2.83
CA TYR A 52 -5.41 -15.48 -2.16
C TYR A 52 -5.42 -16.75 -3.03
N ASP A 53 -5.70 -16.62 -4.33
CA ASP A 53 -5.69 -17.75 -5.26
C ASP A 53 -4.29 -18.40 -5.36
N GLU A 54 -3.24 -17.57 -5.28
CA GLU A 54 -1.84 -18.01 -5.33
C GLU A 54 -1.29 -18.48 -3.97
N ALA A 55 -2.08 -18.35 -2.89
CA ALA A 55 -1.61 -18.55 -1.51
C ALA A 55 -0.29 -17.79 -1.24
N ALA A 56 -0.27 -16.53 -1.70
CA ALA A 56 0.94 -15.74 -1.76
C ALA A 56 1.50 -15.45 -0.35
N PRO A 57 2.83 -15.56 -0.14
CA PRO A 57 3.44 -15.40 1.19
C PRO A 57 3.20 -14.01 1.80
N GLU A 58 2.96 -12.99 0.97
CA GLU A 58 2.62 -11.63 1.36
C GLU A 58 1.36 -11.58 2.23
N LEU A 59 0.45 -12.56 2.13
CA LEU A 59 -0.73 -12.62 2.98
C LEU A 59 -0.41 -12.87 4.47
N HIS A 60 0.80 -13.33 4.77
CA HIS A 60 1.26 -13.65 6.13
C HIS A 60 2.32 -12.68 6.66
N ASP A 61 2.73 -11.68 5.87
CA ASP A 61 3.76 -10.70 6.22
C ASP A 61 3.27 -9.30 5.82
N VAL A 62 3.05 -8.46 6.83
CA VAL A 62 2.46 -7.12 6.63
C VAL A 62 3.37 -6.20 5.85
N ASP A 63 4.69 -6.33 6.01
CA ASP A 63 5.66 -5.50 5.30
C ASP A 63 5.75 -5.93 3.84
N ALA A 64 5.77 -7.24 3.59
CA ALA A 64 5.71 -7.80 2.23
C ALA A 64 4.41 -7.40 1.52
N PHE A 65 3.27 -7.45 2.22
CA PHE A 65 1.98 -7.01 1.68
C PHE A 65 1.97 -5.53 1.30
N MET A 66 2.49 -4.65 2.17
CA MET A 66 2.59 -3.22 1.88
C MET A 66 3.53 -2.95 0.69
N GLN A 67 4.63 -3.69 0.59
CA GLN A 67 5.55 -3.58 -0.54
C GLN A 67 4.92 -4.07 -1.85
N GLU A 68 4.13 -5.13 -1.81
CA GLU A 68 3.41 -5.62 -2.98
C GLU A 68 2.38 -4.60 -3.47
N LEU A 69 1.62 -3.97 -2.56
CA LEU A 69 0.73 -2.86 -2.91
C LEU A 69 1.49 -1.68 -3.53
N TRP A 70 2.69 -1.38 -3.04
CA TRP A 70 3.56 -0.37 -3.66
C TRP A 70 3.95 -0.76 -5.08
N ASN A 71 4.47 -1.98 -5.28
CA ASN A 71 4.95 -2.44 -6.58
C ASN A 71 3.84 -2.51 -7.65
N GLN A 72 2.62 -2.90 -7.25
CA GLN A 72 1.50 -3.09 -8.17
C GLN A 72 0.86 -1.76 -8.61
N PHE A 73 0.76 -0.80 -7.69
CA PHE A 73 -0.02 0.42 -7.92
C PHE A 73 0.81 1.69 -7.99
N ASP A 74 2.11 1.66 -7.70
CA ASP A 74 2.97 2.83 -7.90
C ASP A 74 3.12 3.11 -9.40
N ASP A 75 3.06 4.38 -9.77
CA ASP A 75 3.24 4.83 -11.15
C ASP A 75 4.68 5.37 -11.32
N PRO A 76 5.55 4.68 -12.08
CA PRO A 76 6.92 5.13 -12.33
C PRO A 76 7.01 6.53 -12.94
N ALA A 77 5.98 6.96 -13.70
CA ALA A 77 5.94 8.30 -14.29
C ALA A 77 5.64 9.39 -13.25
N LYS A 78 5.02 9.03 -12.13
CA LYS A 78 4.63 9.97 -11.08
C LYS A 78 5.79 10.32 -10.16
N ALA A 79 6.65 9.36 -9.83
CA ALA A 79 7.93 9.60 -9.15
C ALA A 79 8.77 10.64 -9.91
N ARG A 80 8.86 10.51 -11.24
CA ARG A 80 9.56 11.46 -12.12
C ARG A 80 8.95 12.86 -12.12
N LYS A 81 7.61 12.97 -12.07
CA LYS A 81 6.90 14.27 -12.01
C LYS A 81 7.01 14.93 -10.64
N ALA A 82 7.01 14.16 -9.55
CA ALA A 82 7.23 14.66 -8.19
C ALA A 82 8.62 15.29 -8.06
N ASP A 83 9.66 14.60 -8.54
CA ASP A 83 11.03 15.13 -8.59
C ASP A 83 11.13 16.40 -9.43
N ALA A 84 10.46 16.44 -10.59
CA ALA A 84 10.45 17.63 -11.44
C ALA A 84 9.79 18.83 -10.75
N ARG A 85 8.68 18.63 -10.02
CA ARG A 85 8.00 19.69 -9.26
C ARG A 85 8.82 20.17 -8.07
N ILE A 86 9.53 19.29 -7.38
CA ILE A 86 10.44 19.65 -6.28
C ILE A 86 11.64 20.44 -6.81
N LYS A 87 12.22 20.05 -7.96
CA LYS A 87 13.30 20.79 -8.62
C LYS A 87 12.85 22.18 -9.10
N GLN A 88 11.60 22.35 -9.54
CA GLN A 88 11.07 23.66 -9.90
C GLN A 88 10.84 24.58 -8.68
N ARG A 89 10.48 24.01 -7.50
CA ARG A 89 10.32 24.78 -6.25
C ARG A 89 11.65 25.14 -5.56
N LYS A 90 12.76 24.50 -5.92
CA LYS A 90 14.11 24.77 -5.40
C LYS A 90 14.94 25.72 -6.27
N ARG A 91 14.37 26.25 -7.36
CA ARG A 91 15.01 27.34 -8.12
C ARG A 91 14.70 28.67 -7.42
N PRO A 92 15.71 29.47 -7.00
CA PRO A 92 15.51 30.79 -6.43
C PRO A 92 14.93 31.77 -7.45
#